data_AF-A0A973R5F2-F1
#
_entry.id   AF-A0A973R5F2-F1
#
_cell.length_a   1.000
_cell.length_b   1.000
_cell.length_c   1.000
_cell.angle_alpha   90.00
_cell.angle_beta   90.00
_cell.angle_gamma   90.00
#
_symmetry.space_group_name_H-M   'P 1'
#
loop_
_entity.id
_entity.type
_entity.pdbx_description
1 polymer ?
#
loop_
_entity_poly.entity_id
_entity_poly.type
_entity_poly.pdbx_seq_one_letter_code
_entity_poly.pdbx_strand_id
1 'polypeptide(L)'
;MSLTAVAAAVFALGSGDYHIAAPNVIRALTGGGDEGDRLVVRELRLPRVVTALAVGAALALAGAASQSLVRNPLGSPDMLGFTQGAATGALLAVVAGGGSAALA
;
A
#
# COMPACT_ATOMS: atom_id res chain seq x y z
N MET A 1 3.02 14.21 10.86
CA MET A 1 3.18 12.99 10.03
C MET A 1 1.86 12.51 9.42
N SER A 2 0.73 12.59 10.12
CA SER A 2 -0.59 12.33 9.51
C SER A 2 -0.92 13.29 8.36
N LEU A 3 -0.63 14.59 8.52
CA LEU A 3 -0.88 15.59 7.48
C LEU A 3 -0.09 15.33 6.18
N THR A 4 1.19 14.93 6.32
CA THR A 4 2.05 14.58 5.18
C THR A 4 1.59 13.32 4.47
N ALA A 5 1.11 12.32 5.22
CA ALA A 5 0.53 11.10 4.63
C ALA A 5 -0.74 11.39 3.84
N VAL A 6 -1.61 12.27 4.36
CA VAL A 6 -2.83 12.70 3.66
C VAL A 6 -2.49 13.51 2.40
N ALA A 7 -1.55 14.46 2.48
CA ALA A 7 -1.11 15.21 1.31
C ALA A 7 -0.49 14.30 0.23
N ALA A 8 0.34 13.33 0.65
CA ALA A 8 0.91 12.33 -0.26
C ALA A 8 -0.17 11.42 -0.87
N ALA A 9 -1.20 11.05 -0.12
CA ALA A 9 -2.32 10.26 -0.63
C ALA A 9 -3.13 11.03 -1.68
N VAL A 10 -3.46 12.30 -1.44
CA VAL A 10 -4.16 13.16 -2.41
C VAL A 10 -3.32 13.35 -3.67
N PHE A 11 -2.02 13.57 -3.52
CA PHE A 11 -1.11 13.64 -4.66
C PHE A 11 -1.05 12.32 -5.44
N ALA A 12 -0.89 11.19 -4.75
CA ALA A 12 -0.82 9.85 -5.36
C ALA A 12 -2.11 9.48 -6.12
N LEU A 13 -3.27 9.91 -5.63
CA LEU A 13 -4.55 9.72 -6.32
C LEU A 13 -4.68 10.59 -7.57
N GLY A 14 -4.07 11.78 -7.59
CA GLY A 14 -4.06 12.68 -8.74
C GLY A 14 -2.98 12.36 -9.78
N SER A 15 -1.84 11.79 -9.35
CA SER A 15 -0.71 11.43 -10.20
C SER A 15 -0.93 10.10 -10.92
N GLY A 16 -0.90 10.12 -12.25
CA GLY A 16 -0.96 8.93 -13.11
C GLY A 16 -1.07 9.33 -14.58
N ASP A 17 -1.27 8.34 -15.46
CA ASP A 17 -1.34 8.54 -16.92
C ASP A 17 -2.46 9.53 -17.32
N TYR A 18 -3.53 9.57 -16.51
CA TYR A 18 -4.55 10.61 -16.55
C TYR A 18 -4.38 11.55 -15.36
N HIS A 19 -4.01 12.81 -15.63
CA HIS A 19 -3.86 13.84 -14.60
C HIS A 19 -5.24 14.31 -14.15
N ILE A 20 -5.57 14.07 -12.89
CA ILE A 20 -6.83 14.53 -12.28
C ILE A 20 -6.47 15.61 -11.26
N ALA A 21 -7.02 16.81 -11.45
CA ALA A 21 -6.77 17.92 -10.54
C ALA A 21 -7.21 17.57 -9.10
N ALA A 22 -6.44 18.01 -8.10
CA ALA A 22 -6.73 17.73 -6.68
C ALA A 22 -8.18 18.03 -6.23
N PRO A 23 -8.86 19.10 -6.71
CA PRO A 23 -10.26 19.34 -6.38
C PRO A 23 -11.19 18.24 -6.91
N ASN A 24 -10.90 17.69 -8.08
CA ASN A 24 -11.68 16.62 -8.70
C ASN A 24 -11.44 15.28 -7.99
N VAL A 25 -10.22 15.03 -7.49
CA VAL A 25 -9.94 13.88 -6.62
C VAL A 25 -10.80 13.93 -5.36
N ILE A 26 -10.87 15.07 -4.67
CA ILE A 26 -11.68 15.23 -3.45
C ILE A 26 -13.18 15.04 -3.75
N ARG A 27 -13.66 15.57 -4.89
CA ARG A 27 -15.05 15.37 -5.34
C ARG A 27 -15.34 13.90 -5.67
N ALA A 28 -14.46 13.23 -6.41
CA ALA A 28 -14.55 11.81 -6.71
C ALA A 28 -14.55 10.95 -5.44
N LEU A 29 -13.78 11.31 -4.41
CA LEU A 29 -13.79 10.64 -3.11
C LEU A 29 -15.09 10.84 -2.35
N THR A 30 -15.70 12.03 -2.42
CA THR A 30 -16.96 12.38 -1.73
C THR A 30 -18.22 11.97 -2.49
N GLY A 31 -18.09 11.50 -3.73
CA GLY A 31 -19.17 10.91 -4.52
C GLY A 31 -19.72 11.80 -5.64
N GLY A 32 -19.15 12.99 -5.81
CA GLY A 32 -19.37 13.85 -6.98
C GLY A 32 -18.27 13.71 -8.03
N GLY A 33 -18.31 14.54 -9.07
CA GLY A 33 -17.32 14.51 -10.17
C GLY A 33 -17.78 13.66 -11.35
N ASP A 34 -16.96 13.63 -12.40
CA ASP A 34 -17.22 12.87 -13.62
C ASP A 34 -17.14 11.34 -13.37
N GLU A 35 -17.89 10.57 -14.15
CA GLU A 35 -17.98 9.12 -13.97
C GLU A 35 -16.64 8.41 -14.26
N GLY A 36 -15.87 8.92 -15.23
CA GLY A 36 -14.52 8.45 -15.51
C GLY A 36 -13.54 8.72 -14.37
N ASP A 37 -13.55 9.95 -13.83
CA ASP A 37 -12.72 10.34 -12.68
C ASP A 37 -13.04 9.49 -11.45
N ARG A 38 -14.34 9.20 -11.21
CA ARG A 38 -14.77 8.38 -10.07
C ARG A 38 -14.26 6.95 -10.16
N LEU A 39 -14.37 6.31 -11.33
CA LEU A 39 -13.89 4.94 -11.55
C LEU A 39 -12.37 4.87 -11.36
N VAL A 40 -11.62 5.79 -11.96
CA VAL A 40 -10.17 5.83 -11.83
C VAL A 40 -9.74 6.06 -10.39
N VAL A 41 -10.32 7.05 -9.70
CA VAL A 41 -9.94 7.39 -8.33
C VAL A 41 -10.35 6.30 -7.35
N ARG A 42 -11.61 5.84 -7.37
CA ARG A 42 -12.15 4.92 -6.34
C ARG A 42 -11.82 3.46 -6.58
N GLU A 43 -11.86 3.00 -7.83
CA GLU A 43 -11.75 1.56 -8.13
C GLU A 43 -10.32 1.17 -8.50
N LEU A 44 -9.56 2.06 -9.15
CA LEU A 44 -8.19 1.74 -9.57
C LEU A 44 -7.12 2.26 -8.62
N ARG A 45 -7.23 3.54 -8.18
CA ARG A 45 -6.15 4.20 -7.44
C ARG A 45 -6.29 4.09 -5.92
N LEU A 46 -7.49 4.29 -5.38
CA LEU A 46 -7.77 4.23 -3.94
C LEU A 46 -7.33 2.92 -3.28
N PRO A 47 -7.69 1.71 -3.77
CA PRO A 47 -7.23 0.47 -3.14
C PRO A 47 -5.70 0.36 -3.09
N ARG A 48 -5.01 0.85 -4.13
CA ARG A 48 -3.54 0.86 -4.17
C ARG A 48 -2.94 1.85 -3.17
N VAL A 49 -3.50 3.04 -3.03
CA VAL A 49 -3.03 4.04 -2.06
C VAL A 49 -3.28 3.58 -0.63
N VAL A 50 -4.45 2.99 -0.36
CA VAL A 50 -4.78 2.44 0.97
C VAL A 50 -3.84 1.29 1.34
N THR A 51 -3.59 0.35 0.41
CA THR A 51 -2.64 -0.74 0.66
C THR A 51 -1.22 -0.21 0.88
N ALA A 52 -0.75 0.78 0.12
CA ALA A 52 0.55 1.39 0.32
C ALA A 52 0.68 2.04 1.72
N LEU A 53 -0.34 2.76 2.18
CA LEU A 53 -0.36 3.36 3.52
C LEU A 53 -0.37 2.29 4.61
N ALA A 54 -1.19 1.25 4.47
CA ALA A 54 -1.28 0.16 5.43
C ALA A 54 0.04 -0.63 5.53
N VAL A 55 0.65 -0.97 4.40
CA VAL A 55 1.94 -1.65 4.35
C VAL A 55 3.05 -0.77 4.94
N GLY A 56 3.10 0.52 4.59
CA GLY A 56 4.07 1.45 5.16
C GLY A 56 3.94 1.57 6.69
N ALA A 57 2.72 1.63 7.21
CA ALA A 57 2.47 1.64 8.66
C ALA A 57 2.91 0.33 9.33
N ALA A 58 2.61 -0.82 8.73
CA ALA A 58 3.02 -2.12 9.23
C ALA A 58 4.55 -2.26 9.27
N LEU A 59 5.25 -1.80 8.23
CA LEU A 59 6.72 -1.78 8.18
C LEU A 59 7.32 -0.85 9.23
N ALA A 60 6.74 0.33 9.45
CA ALA A 60 7.18 1.25 10.50
C ALA A 60 7.05 0.62 11.90
N LEU A 61 5.92 -0.06 12.17
CA LEU A 61 5.69 -0.78 13.42
C LEU A 61 6.65 -1.97 13.59
N ALA A 62 6.85 -2.77 12.54
CA ALA A 62 7.77 -3.90 12.56
C ALA A 62 9.22 -3.44 12.79
N GLY A 63 9.63 -2.33 12.17
CA GLY A 63 10.92 -1.70 12.40
C GLY A 63 11.08 -1.24 13.84
N ALA A 64 10.12 -0.50 14.38
CA ALA A 64 10.13 -0.03 15.77
C ALA A 64 10.17 -1.19 16.78
N ALA A 65 9.41 -2.27 16.52
CA ALA A 65 9.41 -3.47 17.35
C ALA A 65 10.77 -4.20 17.31
N SER A 66 11.35 -4.36 16.11
CA SER A 66 12.66 -5.00 15.94
C SER A 66 13.78 -4.19 16.61
N GLN A 67 13.77 -2.87 16.43
CA GLN A 67 14.72 -1.96 17.08
C GLN A 67 14.59 -2.00 18.61
N SER A 68 13.37 -2.10 19.13
CA SER A 68 13.10 -2.22 20.58
C SER A 68 13.57 -3.55 21.15
N LEU A 69 13.37 -4.65 20.42
CA LEU A 69 13.76 -6.00 20.84
C LEU A 69 15.29 -6.15 20.90
N VAL A 70 15.99 -5.70 19.85
CA VAL A 70 17.45 -5.75 19.78
C VAL A 70 18.09 -4.64 20.62
N ARG A 71 17.29 -3.66 21.09
CA ARG A 71 17.73 -2.44 21.77
C ARG A 71 18.84 -1.72 20.99
N ASN A 72 18.75 -1.79 19.66
CA ASN A 72 19.72 -1.22 18.74
C ASN A 72 18.96 -0.47 17.64
N PRO A 73 19.16 0.85 17.50
CA PRO A 73 18.50 1.64 16.47
C PRO A 73 18.85 1.21 15.04
N LEU A 74 19.90 0.39 14.85
CA LEU A 74 20.29 -0.21 13.56
C LEU A 74 19.76 -1.65 13.39
N GLY A 75 19.02 -2.20 14.35
CA GLY A 75 18.44 -3.53 14.27
C GLY A 75 17.31 -3.57 13.24
N SER A 76 17.54 -4.19 12.08
CA SER A 76 16.52 -4.35 11.03
C SER A 76 15.80 -5.71 11.13
N PRO A 77 14.50 -5.76 10.77
CA PRO A 77 13.69 -6.99 10.83
C PRO A 77 14.18 -8.13 9.91
N ASP A 78 15.03 -7.84 8.92
CA ASP A 78 15.59 -8.85 8.02
C ASP A 78 16.42 -9.92 8.74
N MET A 79 17.01 -9.57 9.88
CA MET A 79 17.83 -10.48 10.70
C MET A 79 17.01 -11.61 11.35
N LEU A 80 15.68 -11.49 11.41
CA LEU A 80 14.78 -12.46 12.05
C LEU A 80 14.19 -13.50 11.06
N GLY A 81 14.47 -13.37 9.76
CA GLY A 81 14.05 -14.35 8.75
C GLY A 81 12.62 -14.21 8.24
N PHE A 82 11.87 -13.17 8.64
CA PHE A 82 10.49 -12.92 8.17
C PHE A 82 10.41 -12.77 6.64
N THR A 83 11.34 -12.01 6.04
CA THR A 83 11.39 -11.79 4.59
C THR A 83 11.63 -13.09 3.81
N GLN A 84 12.55 -13.92 4.30
CA GLN A 84 12.86 -15.21 3.69
C GLN A 84 11.68 -16.19 3.82
N GLY A 85 11.06 -16.26 5.01
CA GLY A 85 9.86 -17.08 5.22
C GLY A 85 8.68 -16.66 4.34
N ALA A 86 8.44 -15.36 4.19
CA ALA A 86 7.40 -14.83 3.30
C ALA A 86 7.68 -15.16 1.82
N ALA A 87 8.93 -15.02 1.37
CA ALA A 87 9.33 -15.35 0.00
C ALA A 87 9.17 -16.85 -0.29
N THR A 88 9.62 -17.73 0.61
CA THR A 88 9.42 -19.17 0.48
C THR A 88 7.92 -19.53 0.47
N GLY A 89 7.12 -18.94 1.37
CA GLY A 89 5.67 -19.15 1.40
C GLY A 89 4.97 -18.71 0.11
N ALA A 90 5.34 -17.55 -0.43
CA ALA A 90 4.82 -17.06 -1.71
C ALA A 90 5.20 -18.00 -2.87
N LEU A 91 6.46 -18.46 -2.92
CA LEU A 91 6.91 -19.44 -3.92
C LEU A 91 6.14 -20.75 -3.82
N LEU A 92 5.94 -21.27 -2.60
CA LEU A 92 5.15 -22.47 -2.38
C LEU A 92 3.70 -22.28 -2.82
N ALA A 93 3.07 -21.16 -2.50
CA ALA A 93 1.70 -20.87 -2.93
C ALA A 93 1.59 -20.84 -4.45
N VAL A 94 2.54 -20.20 -5.15
CA VAL A 94 2.56 -20.14 -6.62
C VAL A 94 2.76 -21.53 -7.23
N VAL A 95 3.75 -22.29 -6.74
CA VAL A 95 4.12 -23.61 -7.29
C VAL A 95 3.07 -24.68 -6.98
N ALA A 96 2.45 -24.63 -5.80
CA ALA A 96 1.46 -25.63 -5.36
C ALA A 96 0.06 -25.45 -5.97
N GLY A 97 -0.16 -24.45 -6.84
CA GLY A 97 -1.43 -24.26 -7.57
C GLY A 97 -2.16 -22.94 -7.32
N GLY A 98 -1.56 -21.99 -6.61
CA GLY A 98 -2.14 -20.66 -6.39
C GLY A 98 -2.43 -19.87 -7.67
N GLY A 99 -1.77 -20.22 -8.79
CA GLY A 99 -2.11 -19.68 -10.10
C GLY A 99 -3.51 -20.08 -10.60
N SER A 100 -4.01 -21.26 -10.23
CA SER A 100 -5.36 -21.73 -10.61
C SER A 100 -6.45 -21.30 -9.63
N ALA A 101 -6.12 -21.12 -8.35
CA ALA A 101 -7.07 -20.65 -7.33
C ALA A 101 -7.31 -19.13 -7.35
N ALA A 102 -6.40 -18.34 -7.95
CA ALA A 102 -6.56 -16.88 -8.11
C ALA A 102 -7.33 -16.49 -9.39
N LEU A 103 -7.63 -17.45 -10.27
CA LEU A 103 -8.34 -17.26 -11.55
C LEU A 103 -9.74 -17.91 -11.58
N ALA A 104 -10.20 -18.48 -10.46
CA ALA A 104 -11.52 -19.09 -10.28
C ALA A 104 -12.35 -18.27 -9.27
#